data_AF-X1HWE2-F1
#
_entry.id   AF-X1HWE2-F1
#
_cell.length_a   1.000
_cell.length_b   1.000
_cell.length_c   1.000
_cell.angle_alpha   90.00
_cell.angle_beta   90.00
_cell.angle_gamma   90.00
#
_symmetry.space_group_name_H-M   'P 1'
#
loop_
_entity.id
_entity.type
_entity.pdbx_description
1 polymer ?
#
loop_
_entity_poly.entity_id
_entity_poly.type
_entity_poly.pdbx_seq_one_letter_code
_entity_poly.pdbx_strand_id
1 'polypeptide(L)'
;MARSDSFFIRATLDCNNTNVYQQNAIDLGAYVDALGKSVLRIHNIAVTFSDSTGRSSIVNSEAAAQFQLLTQSQVDIVLPSNRSVISSGKLAVDGAGGVATYVSTDYDNLPQLWTNGYLVAVDTIFLGGAASTGFAGDVYCSVTMECTVETMTQAAAMALSLSQQ
;
A
#
# COMPACT_ATOMS: atom_id res chain seq x y z
N MET A 1 -11.26 19.37 22.80
CA MET A 1 -11.67 18.70 21.55
C MET A 1 -10.97 19.43 20.40
N ALA A 2 -9.68 19.15 20.22
CA ALA A 2 -8.92 19.71 19.11
C ALA A 2 -9.41 19.05 17.82
N ARG A 3 -9.58 19.84 16.76
CA ARG A 3 -9.98 19.35 15.44
C ARG A 3 -9.02 18.25 14.99
N SER A 4 -9.61 17.24 14.35
CA SER A 4 -8.95 16.10 13.74
C SER A 4 -8.05 16.54 12.59
N ASP A 5 -6.90 17.14 12.91
CA ASP A 5 -5.94 17.54 11.89
C ASP A 5 -5.43 16.29 11.17
N SER A 6 -5.55 16.30 9.84
CA SER A 6 -5.03 15.24 8.98
C SER A 6 -3.51 15.24 9.05
N PHE A 7 -2.92 14.05 9.11
CA PHE A 7 -1.48 13.85 9.03
C PHE A 7 -1.13 12.82 7.96
N PHE A 8 0.16 12.72 7.64
CA PHE A 8 0.62 11.85 6.56
C PHE A 8 1.58 10.78 7.07
N ILE A 9 1.29 9.53 6.74
CA ILE A 9 2.21 8.40 6.93
C ILE A 9 2.86 8.08 5.58
N ARG A 10 4.17 7.83 5.58
CA ARG A 10 4.94 7.52 4.36
C ARG A 10 5.76 6.26 4.57
N ALA A 11 5.81 5.42 3.54
CA ALA A 11 6.63 4.22 3.54
C ALA A 11 7.12 3.92 2.12
N THR A 12 8.28 3.30 2.03
CA THR A 12 8.86 2.82 0.78
C THR A 12 9.23 1.35 0.93
N LEU A 13 8.90 0.58 -0.10
CA LEU A 13 9.26 -0.83 -0.24
C LEU A 13 10.12 -0.99 -1.49
N ASP A 14 11.25 -1.68 -1.34
CA ASP A 14 11.96 -2.26 -2.47
C ASP A 14 11.21 -3.52 -2.93
N CYS A 15 10.55 -3.44 -4.08
CA CYS A 15 9.78 -4.54 -4.68
C CYS A 15 10.66 -5.47 -5.51
N ASN A 16 11.99 -5.25 -5.51
CA ASN A 16 13.00 -5.88 -6.36
C ASN A 16 12.67 -5.83 -7.87
N ASN A 17 13.33 -6.67 -8.68
CA ASN A 17 12.94 -6.97 -10.06
C ASN A 17 13.01 -8.47 -10.38
N THR A 18 12.70 -9.34 -9.41
CA THR A 18 12.89 -10.80 -9.49
C THR A 18 11.59 -11.59 -9.50
N ASN A 19 10.45 -10.89 -9.44
CA ASN A 19 9.12 -11.45 -9.24
C ASN A 19 8.92 -12.15 -7.88
N VAL A 20 9.82 -11.92 -6.93
CA VAL A 20 9.72 -12.43 -5.56
C VAL A 20 9.03 -11.39 -4.68
N TYR A 21 7.98 -11.81 -3.98
CA TYR A 21 7.25 -10.95 -3.04
C TYR A 21 8.14 -10.41 -1.93
N GLN A 22 8.09 -9.09 -1.73
CA GLN A 22 8.73 -8.35 -0.66
C GLN A 22 7.65 -7.71 0.22
N GLN A 23 7.96 -7.47 1.49
CA GLN A 23 7.10 -6.70 2.37
C GLN A 23 7.87 -5.97 3.46
N ASN A 24 7.32 -4.83 3.89
CA ASN A 24 7.76 -4.07 5.06
C ASN A 24 6.59 -3.80 5.99
N ALA A 25 6.82 -3.90 7.30
CA ALA A 25 5.87 -3.49 8.32
C ALA A 25 5.88 -1.96 8.48
N ILE A 26 4.70 -1.38 8.71
CA ILE A 26 4.46 0.01 9.06
C ILE A 26 3.81 0.03 10.44
N ASP A 27 4.54 0.56 11.42
CA ASP A 27 4.07 0.68 12.80
C ASP A 27 3.05 1.84 12.93
N LEU A 28 1.87 1.50 13.44
CA LEU A 28 0.76 2.39 13.74
C LEU A 28 0.46 2.49 15.23
N GLY A 29 1.26 1.88 16.11
CA GLY A 29 1.01 1.81 17.56
C GLY A 29 0.92 3.16 18.26
N ALA A 30 1.47 4.22 17.66
CA ALA A 30 1.31 5.59 18.14
C ALA A 30 -0.08 6.21 17.84
N TYR A 31 -0.84 5.62 16.92
CA TYR A 31 -2.09 6.18 16.37
C TYR A 31 -3.30 5.27 16.57
N VAL A 32 -3.08 3.96 16.74
CA VAL A 32 -4.13 2.96 16.93
C VAL A 32 -4.00 2.36 18.32
N ASP A 33 -5.08 2.45 19.09
CA ASP A 33 -5.24 1.77 20.36
C ASP A 33 -6.68 1.29 20.47
N ALA A 34 -6.92 0.04 20.06
CA ALA A 34 -8.24 -0.55 20.06
C ALA A 34 -8.84 -0.65 21.49
N LEU A 35 -7.99 -0.79 22.52
CA LEU A 35 -8.43 -0.81 23.92
C LEU A 35 -8.74 0.60 24.42
N GLY A 36 -7.91 1.57 24.04
CA GLY A 36 -8.06 3.01 24.30
C GLY A 36 -9.04 3.73 23.38
N LYS A 37 -9.79 3.00 22.54
CA LYS A 37 -10.87 3.50 21.66
C LYS A 37 -10.41 4.31 20.45
N SER A 38 -9.13 4.27 20.10
CA SER A 38 -8.56 5.02 18.98
C SER A 38 -8.33 4.11 17.77
N VAL A 39 -8.88 4.49 16.63
CA VAL A 39 -8.65 3.83 15.33
C VAL A 39 -8.14 4.84 14.31
N LEU A 40 -7.43 4.36 13.30
CA LEU A 40 -6.91 5.18 12.21
C LEU A 40 -7.91 5.16 11.05
N ARG A 41 -8.23 6.30 10.46
CA ARG A 41 -8.89 6.37 9.15
C ARG A 41 -7.86 6.79 8.10
N ILE A 42 -7.75 6.02 7.04
CA ILE A 42 -7.01 6.36 5.82
C ILE A 42 -8.00 6.97 4.83
N HIS A 43 -7.80 8.24 4.47
CA HIS A 43 -8.67 8.97 3.53
C HIS A 43 -8.24 8.74 2.10
N ASN A 44 -6.94 8.78 1.84
CA ASN A 44 -6.37 8.67 0.51
C ASN A 44 -4.99 8.01 0.56
N ILE A 45 -4.61 7.36 -0.54
CA ILE A 45 -3.31 6.72 -0.72
C ILE A 45 -2.75 7.17 -2.07
N ALA A 46 -1.67 7.96 -2.03
CA ALA A 46 -0.90 8.30 -3.22
C ALA A 46 0.27 7.34 -3.36
N VAL A 47 0.47 6.79 -4.56
CA VAL A 47 1.49 5.77 -4.82
C VAL A 47 2.39 6.19 -5.98
N THR A 48 3.69 5.92 -5.81
CA THR A 48 4.71 6.16 -6.82
C THR A 48 5.58 4.93 -6.96
N PHE A 49 5.85 4.53 -8.20
CA PHE A 49 6.89 3.57 -8.55
C PHE A 49 8.11 4.31 -9.09
N SER A 50 9.30 3.98 -8.59
CA SER A 50 10.56 4.62 -8.99
C SER A 50 11.74 3.65 -8.97
N ASP A 51 12.90 4.10 -9.41
CA ASP A 51 14.18 3.49 -9.07
C ASP A 51 14.65 3.87 -7.65
N SER A 52 15.83 3.40 -7.26
CA SER A 52 16.45 3.65 -5.95
C SER A 52 16.80 5.11 -5.68
N THR A 53 16.75 5.97 -6.70
CA THR A 53 17.02 7.41 -6.62
C THR A 53 15.75 8.26 -6.71
N GLY A 54 14.58 7.63 -6.83
CA GLY A 54 13.30 8.33 -7.02
C GLY A 54 13.03 8.76 -8.46
N ARG A 55 13.77 8.26 -9.45
CA ARG A 55 13.57 8.55 -10.88
C ARG A 55 12.77 7.43 -11.55
N SER A 56 12.42 7.63 -12.82
CA SER A 56 11.77 6.61 -13.63
C SER A 56 12.66 5.38 -13.82
N SER A 57 12.10 4.20 -13.55
CA SER A 57 12.79 2.93 -13.77
C SER A 57 13.08 2.70 -15.26
N ILE A 58 14.24 2.13 -15.55
CA ILE A 58 14.60 1.67 -16.89
C ILE A 58 13.94 0.30 -17.14
N VAL A 59 13.37 0.13 -18.34
CA VAL A 59 12.59 -1.04 -18.75
C VAL A 59 13.24 -1.65 -20.00
N ASN A 60 13.60 -2.93 -19.92
CA ASN A 60 14.29 -3.68 -20.97
C ASN A 60 13.34 -4.50 -21.86
N SER A 61 12.17 -4.85 -21.31
CA SER A 61 11.11 -5.62 -21.97
C SER A 61 9.79 -5.38 -21.24
N GLU A 62 8.71 -6.03 -21.67
CA GLU A 62 7.43 -6.01 -20.96
C GLU A 62 7.63 -6.36 -19.47
N ALA A 63 7.09 -5.52 -18.60
CA ALA A 63 7.28 -5.63 -17.17
C ALA A 63 6.02 -5.19 -16.41
N ALA A 64 5.85 -5.74 -15.20
CA ALA A 64 4.83 -5.31 -14.26
C ALA A 64 5.42 -5.16 -12.86
N ALA A 65 5.02 -4.11 -12.15
CA ALA A 65 5.28 -3.92 -10.72
C ALA A 65 3.94 -3.78 -9.99
N GLN A 66 3.85 -4.33 -8.78
CA GLN A 66 2.59 -4.44 -8.05
C GLN A 66 2.82 -4.12 -6.58
N PHE A 67 1.81 -3.54 -5.92
CA PHE A 67 1.83 -3.33 -4.47
C PHE A 67 0.50 -3.74 -3.84
N GLN A 68 0.56 -4.07 -2.54
CA GLN A 68 -0.60 -4.25 -1.68
C GLN A 68 -0.34 -3.62 -0.32
N LEU A 69 -1.32 -2.88 0.19
CA LEU A 69 -1.36 -2.46 1.58
C LEU A 69 -2.28 -3.42 2.34
N LEU A 70 -1.75 -4.05 3.39
CA LEU A 70 -2.36 -5.20 4.05
C LEU A 70 -2.43 -5.00 5.57
N THR A 71 -3.48 -5.47 6.23
CA THR A 71 -3.55 -5.51 7.72
C THR A 71 -2.84 -6.73 8.32
N GLN A 72 -2.37 -7.66 7.49
CA GLN A 72 -1.59 -8.82 7.91
C GLN A 72 -0.44 -9.10 6.97
N SER A 73 0.64 -9.66 7.53
CA SER A 73 1.76 -10.21 6.78
C SER A 73 1.26 -11.28 5.82
N GLN A 74 1.78 -11.27 4.59
CA GLN A 74 1.52 -12.29 3.58
C GLN A 74 2.84 -12.89 3.11
N VAL A 75 2.77 -13.99 2.38
CA VAL A 75 3.95 -14.63 1.77
C VAL A 75 4.00 -14.43 0.25
N ASP A 76 2.92 -13.90 -0.33
CA ASP A 76 2.78 -13.63 -1.76
C ASP A 76 1.69 -12.57 -1.96
N ILE A 77 1.55 -12.07 -3.19
CA ILE A 77 0.43 -11.22 -3.61
C ILE A 77 -0.88 -12.01 -3.49
N VAL A 78 -1.83 -11.48 -2.72
CA VAL A 78 -3.13 -12.11 -2.47
C VAL A 78 -4.24 -11.50 -3.32
N LEU A 79 -5.34 -12.23 -3.49
CA LEU A 79 -6.52 -11.69 -4.18
C LEU A 79 -7.20 -10.59 -3.34
N PRO A 80 -7.84 -9.58 -3.96
CA PRO A 80 -8.60 -8.55 -3.26
C PRO A 80 -9.78 -9.08 -2.42
N SER A 81 -10.19 -10.34 -2.62
CA SER A 81 -11.16 -11.01 -1.75
C SER A 81 -10.61 -11.35 -0.36
N ASN A 82 -9.29 -11.27 -0.18
CA ASN A 82 -8.66 -11.39 1.12
C ASN A 82 -8.96 -10.11 1.94
N ARG A 83 -9.54 -10.29 3.12
CA ARG A 83 -9.98 -9.20 4.01
C ARG A 83 -8.82 -8.37 4.54
N SER A 84 -7.60 -8.89 4.47
CA SER A 84 -6.42 -8.13 4.85
C SER A 84 -6.10 -7.00 3.88
N VAL A 85 -6.58 -7.06 2.63
CA VAL A 85 -6.26 -6.06 1.60
C VAL A 85 -6.98 -4.75 1.89
N ILE A 86 -6.20 -3.73 2.25
CA ILE A 86 -6.65 -2.34 2.31
C ILE A 86 -6.71 -1.81 0.87
N SER A 87 -5.59 -1.80 0.16
CA SER A 87 -5.47 -1.29 -1.21
C SER A 87 -4.49 -2.12 -2.02
N SER A 88 -4.60 -2.09 -3.34
CA SER A 88 -3.61 -2.64 -4.26
C SER A 88 -3.45 -1.72 -5.47
N GLY A 89 -2.30 -1.79 -6.12
CA GLY A 89 -2.11 -1.20 -7.45
C GLY A 89 -1.12 -1.98 -8.29
N LYS A 90 -1.22 -1.84 -9.61
CA LYS A 90 -0.27 -2.41 -10.57
C LYS A 90 0.14 -1.37 -11.58
N LEU A 91 1.40 -1.47 -11.98
CA LEU A 91 2.02 -0.74 -13.05
C LEU A 91 2.42 -1.74 -14.11
N ALA A 92 1.83 -1.64 -15.31
CA ALA A 92 2.23 -2.41 -16.48
C ALA A 92 2.99 -1.48 -17.43
N VAL A 93 4.18 -1.89 -17.85
CA VAL A 93 5.08 -1.10 -18.70
C VAL A 93 5.71 -1.96 -19.78
N ASP A 94 6.14 -1.28 -20.84
CA ASP A 94 6.98 -1.87 -21.89
C ASP A 94 8.04 -0.85 -22.31
N GLY A 95 9.20 -1.35 -22.73
CA GLY A 95 10.36 -0.54 -23.10
C GLY A 95 11.46 -1.35 -23.77
N ALA A 96 12.40 -0.64 -24.39
CA ALA A 96 13.50 -1.22 -25.17
C ALA A 96 14.87 -0.74 -24.65
N GLY A 97 15.12 -0.87 -23.35
CA GLY A 97 16.40 -0.53 -22.72
C GLY A 97 16.55 0.93 -22.30
N GLY A 98 15.43 1.60 -22.00
CA GLY A 98 15.37 3.01 -21.61
C GLY A 98 14.20 3.29 -20.67
N VAL A 99 13.74 4.54 -20.60
CA VAL A 99 12.47 4.85 -19.91
C VAL A 99 11.32 4.14 -20.64
N ALA A 100 10.31 3.71 -19.90
CA ALA A 100 9.13 3.03 -20.45
C ALA A 100 8.53 3.83 -21.62
N THR A 101 8.30 3.13 -22.74
CA THR A 101 7.63 3.68 -23.93
C THR A 101 6.11 3.62 -23.78
N TYR A 102 5.63 2.59 -23.07
CA TYR A 102 4.23 2.41 -22.72
C TYR A 102 4.10 2.24 -21.21
N VAL A 103 3.08 2.87 -20.64
CA VAL A 103 2.74 2.80 -19.23
C VAL A 103 1.24 2.71 -19.08
N SER A 104 0.76 1.75 -18.29
CA SER A 104 -0.63 1.63 -17.90
C SER A 104 -0.74 1.30 -16.42
N THR A 105 -1.63 2.01 -15.74
CA THR A 105 -1.98 1.80 -14.32
C THR A 105 -3.39 1.22 -14.16
N ASP A 106 -4.13 1.07 -15.25
CA ASP A 106 -5.57 0.78 -15.22
C ASP A 106 -5.88 -0.71 -14.99
N TYR A 107 -4.85 -1.56 -14.97
CA TYR A 107 -4.97 -3.01 -14.79
C TYR A 107 -5.16 -3.44 -13.34
N ASP A 108 -5.17 -2.51 -12.37
CA ASP A 108 -5.45 -2.84 -10.98
C ASP A 108 -6.55 -1.99 -10.37
N ASN A 109 -7.57 -2.70 -9.88
CA ASN A 109 -8.70 -2.16 -9.14
C ASN A 109 -9.23 -0.84 -9.72
N LEU A 110 -9.65 -0.89 -11.00
CA LEU A 110 -10.39 0.13 -11.77
C LEU A 110 -10.96 1.24 -10.85
N PRO A 111 -10.72 2.52 -11.18
CA PRO A 111 -10.68 3.65 -10.24
C PRO A 111 -11.34 3.40 -8.89
N GLN A 112 -10.55 2.88 -7.94
CA GLN A 112 -10.95 2.65 -6.57
C GLN A 112 -11.25 3.99 -5.87
N LEU A 113 -12.53 4.38 -5.79
CA LEU A 113 -12.99 5.58 -5.09
C LEU A 113 -13.80 5.20 -3.85
N TRP A 114 -13.16 5.07 -2.69
CA TRP A 114 -13.90 5.05 -1.43
C TRP A 114 -14.29 6.47 -1.04
N THR A 115 -15.57 6.70 -0.77
CA THR A 115 -16.05 8.04 -0.40
C THR A 115 -15.75 8.40 1.06
N ASN A 116 -15.61 7.39 1.93
CA ASN A 116 -15.48 7.59 3.38
C ASN A 116 -14.12 7.11 3.93
N GLY A 117 -13.16 6.78 3.08
CA GLY A 117 -11.88 6.18 3.49
C GLY A 117 -12.00 4.77 4.09
N TYR A 118 -10.88 4.25 4.58
CA TYR A 118 -10.75 2.91 5.18
C TYR A 118 -10.36 3.01 6.66
N LEU A 119 -11.07 2.32 7.54
CA LEU A 119 -10.77 2.28 8.97
C LEU A 119 -9.79 1.15 9.27
N VAL A 120 -8.76 1.42 10.07
CA VAL A 120 -7.73 0.46 10.49
C VAL A 120 -7.69 0.43 12.02
N ALA A 121 -7.89 -0.76 12.59
CA ALA A 121 -7.88 -0.99 14.03
C ALA A 121 -6.76 -1.94 14.48
N VAL A 122 -5.79 -2.20 13.61
CA VAL A 122 -4.56 -2.94 13.91
C VAL A 122 -3.39 -1.97 14.15
N ASP A 123 -2.44 -2.39 14.97
CA ASP A 123 -1.26 -1.62 15.35
C ASP A 123 -0.14 -1.67 14.28
N THR A 124 -0.22 -2.62 13.35
CA THR A 124 0.76 -2.78 12.26
C THR A 124 0.01 -3.08 10.98
N ILE A 125 0.40 -2.39 9.90
CA ILE A 125 0.03 -2.76 8.53
C ILE A 125 1.28 -3.11 7.74
N PHE A 126 1.13 -3.73 6.58
CA PHE A 126 2.22 -4.21 5.76
C PHE A 126 2.10 -3.63 4.35
N LEU A 127 3.18 -3.03 3.86
CA LEU A 127 3.33 -2.71 2.45
C LEU A 127 4.04 -3.88 1.79
N GLY A 128 3.31 -4.61 0.95
CA GLY A 128 3.81 -5.72 0.14
C GLY A 128 3.92 -5.34 -1.33
N GLY A 129 4.76 -6.04 -2.09
CA GLY A 129 4.93 -5.77 -3.51
C GLY A 129 5.90 -6.72 -4.19
N ALA A 130 5.84 -6.74 -5.51
CA ALA A 130 6.74 -7.52 -6.36
C ALA A 130 6.85 -6.85 -7.73
N ALA A 131 8.03 -6.88 -8.34
CA ALA A 131 8.18 -6.49 -9.74
C ALA A 131 8.85 -7.59 -10.57
N SER A 132 8.37 -7.73 -11.81
CA SER A 132 8.88 -8.70 -12.78
C SER A 132 10.30 -8.39 -13.27
N THR A 133 10.91 -9.33 -13.98
CA THR A 133 12.30 -9.23 -14.48
C THR A 133 12.52 -8.30 -15.67
N GLY A 134 11.47 -7.67 -16.22
CA GLY A 134 11.60 -6.76 -17.35
C GLY A 134 12.19 -5.38 -17.00
N PHE A 135 12.27 -5.03 -15.71
CA PHE A 135 12.97 -3.83 -15.24
C PHE A 135 14.49 -4.04 -15.18
N ALA A 136 15.27 -3.03 -15.56
CA ALA A 136 16.73 -3.11 -15.56
C ALA A 136 17.36 -3.13 -14.16
N GLY A 137 16.62 -2.71 -13.14
CA GLY A 137 17.01 -2.74 -11.73
C GLY A 137 15.79 -2.75 -10.82
N ASP A 138 16.04 -2.78 -9.52
CA ASP A 138 14.99 -2.85 -8.50
C ASP A 138 13.97 -1.71 -8.61
N VAL A 139 12.71 -2.05 -8.37
CA VAL A 139 11.59 -1.10 -8.40
C VAL A 139 11.16 -0.77 -6.98
N TYR A 140 11.08 0.51 -6.66
CA TYR A 140 10.69 1.02 -5.36
C TYR A 140 9.26 1.52 -5.41
N CYS A 141 8.39 0.97 -4.55
CA CYS A 141 7.03 1.45 -4.36
C CYS A 141 6.98 2.34 -3.11
N SER A 142 6.61 3.61 -3.29
CA SER A 142 6.42 4.56 -2.19
C SER A 142 4.95 4.92 -2.05
N VAL A 143 4.44 4.88 -0.82
CA VAL A 143 3.07 5.26 -0.48
C VAL A 143 3.07 6.49 0.43
N THR A 144 2.12 7.40 0.19
CA THR A 144 1.78 8.50 1.10
C THR A 144 0.31 8.40 1.44
N MET A 145 0.01 8.14 2.71
CA MET A 145 -1.34 7.96 3.23
C MET A 145 -1.78 9.20 3.99
N GLU A 146 -2.92 9.78 3.62
CA GLU A 146 -3.56 10.85 4.37
C GLU A 146 -4.48 10.23 5.44
N CYS A 147 -4.25 10.56 6.71
CA CYS A 147 -4.89 9.88 7.82
C CYS A 147 -5.45 10.85 8.89
N THR A 148 -6.46 10.38 9.61
CA THR A 148 -6.92 10.99 10.88
C THR A 148 -7.11 9.91 11.94
N VAL A 149 -7.01 10.28 13.22
CA VAL A 149 -7.40 9.40 14.33
C VAL A 149 -8.86 9.65 14.69
N GLU A 150 -9.62 8.58 14.89
CA GLU A 150 -11.03 8.63 15.28
C GLU A 150 -11.30 7.79 16.53
N THR A 151 -12.26 8.25 17.33
CA THR A 151 -12.70 7.52 18.51
C THR A 151 -13.90 6.65 18.20
N MET A 152 -13.82 5.36 18.52
CA MET A 152 -14.93 4.40 18.40
C MET A 152 -15.25 3.74 19.75
N THR A 153 -16.37 3.01 19.87
CA THR A 153 -16.58 2.21 21.09
C THR A 153 -15.57 1.06 21.12
N GLN A 154 -15.13 0.65 22.32
CA GLN A 154 -14.16 -0.45 22.46
C GLN A 154 -14.66 -1.74 21.79
N ALA A 155 -15.94 -2.06 21.94
CA ALA A 155 -16.54 -3.23 21.28
C ALA A 155 -16.49 -3.13 19.74
N ALA A 156 -16.71 -1.94 19.17
CA ALA A 156 -16.63 -1.75 17.73
C ALA A 156 -15.19 -1.76 17.20
N ALA A 157 -14.24 -1.16 17.92
CA ALA A 157 -12.82 -1.17 17.56
C ALA A 157 -12.24 -2.59 17.58
N MET A 158 -12.58 -3.39 18.60
CA MET A 158 -12.17 -4.80 18.70
C MET A 158 -12.83 -5.69 17.64
N ALA A 159 -14.10 -5.47 17.34
CA ALA A 159 -14.77 -6.21 16.27
C ALA A 159 -14.15 -5.89 14.89
N LEU A 160 -13.74 -4.65 14.68
CA LEU A 160 -13.07 -4.22 13.45
C LEU A 160 -11.66 -4.81 13.33
N SER A 161 -10.87 -4.83 14.40
CA SER A 161 -9.52 -5.42 14.35
C SER A 161 -9.58 -6.93 14.06
N LEU A 162 -10.60 -7.63 14.57
CA LEU A 162 -10.81 -9.06 14.30
C LEU A 162 -11.30 -9.34 12.87
N SER A 163 -12.10 -8.46 12.28
CA SER A 163 -12.56 -8.63 10.89
C SER A 163 -11.48 -8.35 9.84
N GLN A 164 -10.42 -7.66 10.28
CA GLN A 164 -9.20 -7.34 9.52
C GLN A 164 -8.12 -8.41 9.68
N GLN A 165 -8.47 -9.54 10.31
CA GLN A 165 -7.65 -10.73 10.31
C GLN A 165 -7.95 -11.67 9.12
#